data_AF-A0A822HKP6-F1
#
_entry.id   AF-A0A822HKP6-F1
#
_cell.length_a   1.000
_cell.length_b   1.000
_cell.length_c   1.000
_cell.angle_alpha   90.00
_cell.angle_beta   90.00
_cell.angle_gamma   90.00
#
_symmetry.space_group_name_H-M   'P 1'
#
loop_
_entity.id
_entity.type
_entity.pdbx_description
1 polymer ?
#
loop_
_entity_poly.entity_id
_entity_poly.type
_entity_poly.pdbx_seq_one_letter_code
_entity_poly.pdbx_strand_id
1 'polypeptide(L)'
;KPFSEIETAQVSRFISRHNGTFVHYVNFHAYSQLWMSPWGYTLTKPEQFKLQDDGSAKAVQALRAVFGIHAREWISPATIIYMVHALLSNYDKDP
;
A
#
# COMPACT_ATOMS: atom_id res chain seq x y z
N LYS A 1 -10.94 12.99 12.19
CA LYS A 1 -9.53 13.37 11.94
C LYS A 1 -8.78 12.15 11.41
N PRO A 2 -7.72 12.31 10.59
CA PRO A 2 -6.85 11.19 10.24
C PRO A 2 -6.33 10.49 11.51
N PHE A 3 -6.18 9.17 11.45
CA PHE A 3 -5.67 8.36 12.56
C PHE A 3 -6.43 8.54 13.89
N SER A 4 -7.77 8.71 13.84
CA SER A 4 -8.60 8.80 15.04
C SER A 4 -8.64 7.50 15.84
N GLU A 5 -8.59 6.36 15.15
CA GLU A 5 -8.65 5.04 15.77
C GLU A 5 -7.26 4.63 16.27
N ILE A 6 -7.20 4.09 17.49
CA ILE A 6 -5.93 3.75 18.15
C ILE A 6 -5.12 2.74 17.32
N GLU A 7 -5.79 1.81 16.64
CA GLU A 7 -5.20 0.81 15.77
C GLU A 7 -4.46 1.47 14.60
N THR A 8 -5.12 2.40 13.91
CA THR A 8 -4.51 3.13 12.77
C THR A 8 -3.41 4.09 13.23
N ALA A 9 -3.56 4.68 14.42
CA ALA A 9 -2.56 5.54 15.03
C ALA A 9 -1.29 4.78 15.42
N GLN A 10 -1.40 3.55 15.95
CA GLN A 10 -0.22 2.76 16.30
C GLN A 10 0.53 2.28 15.05
N VAL A 11 -0.17 1.86 13.99
CA VAL A 11 0.47 1.48 12.72
C VAL A 11 1.22 2.67 12.11
N SER A 12 0.55 3.83 12.07
CA SER A 12 1.14 5.12 11.69
C SER A 12 2.45 5.39 12.44
N ARG A 13 2.37 5.35 13.77
CA ARG A 13 3.50 5.64 14.65
C ARG A 13 4.64 4.64 14.46
N PHE A 14 4.33 3.36 14.26
CA PHE A 14 5.34 2.33 13.99
C PHE A 14 6.10 2.62 12.70
N ILE A 15 5.38 2.88 11.59
CA ILE A 15 6.01 3.15 10.30
C ILE A 15 6.87 4.42 10.37
N SER A 16 6.33 5.50 10.96
CA SER A 16 7.08 6.76 11.11
C SER A 16 8.34 6.62 11.97
N ARG A 17 8.30 5.81 13.05
CA ARG A 17 9.48 5.54 13.88
C ARG A 17 10.59 4.78 13.16
N HIS A 18 10.25 4.05 12.11
CA HIS A 18 11.19 3.30 11.28
C HIS A 18 11.43 3.99 9.94
N ASN A 19 11.16 5.29 9.85
CA ASN A 19 11.44 6.08 8.65
C ASN A 19 12.91 5.90 8.24
N GLY A 20 13.15 5.68 6.96
CA GLY A 20 14.48 5.37 6.40
C GLY A 20 14.92 3.90 6.52
N THR A 21 14.26 3.06 7.32
CA THR A 21 14.53 1.61 7.41
C THR A 21 13.34 0.75 6.97
N PHE A 22 12.15 1.33 6.92
CA PHE A 22 10.94 0.67 6.46
C PHE A 22 10.94 0.56 4.92
N VAL A 23 11.01 -0.67 4.39
CA VAL A 23 11.23 -0.93 2.95
C VAL A 23 9.94 -1.27 2.19
N HIS A 24 9.00 -1.99 2.81
CA HIS A 24 7.80 -2.47 2.11
C HIS A 24 6.61 -2.67 3.04
N TYR A 25 5.40 -2.42 2.53
CA TYR A 25 4.15 -2.58 3.25
C TYR A 25 3.16 -3.40 2.41
N VAL A 26 2.62 -4.47 3.00
CA VAL A 26 1.54 -5.29 2.42
C VAL A 26 0.39 -5.31 3.40
N ASN A 27 -0.83 -5.07 2.90
CA ASN A 27 -2.04 -5.22 3.69
C ASN A 27 -3.03 -6.13 2.98
N PHE A 28 -3.55 -7.09 3.73
CA PHE A 28 -4.45 -8.11 3.23
C PHE A 28 -5.90 -7.66 3.40
N HIS A 29 -6.65 -7.78 2.31
CA HIS A 29 -8.08 -7.57 2.27
C HIS A 29 -8.73 -8.74 1.56
N ALA A 30 -9.99 -8.98 1.87
CA ALA A 30 -10.85 -9.89 1.12
C ALA A 30 -12.16 -9.13 0.82
N TYR A 31 -12.86 -9.40 -0.28
CA TYR A 31 -12.70 -10.48 -1.27
C TYR A 31 -12.23 -9.94 -2.65
N SER A 32 -12.22 -10.80 -3.68
CA SER A 32 -12.05 -10.49 -5.13
C SER A 32 -10.73 -10.91 -5.79
N GLN A 33 -9.78 -11.50 -5.06
CA GLN A 33 -8.50 -11.97 -5.60
C GLN A 33 -7.73 -10.86 -6.35
N LEU A 34 -7.43 -9.76 -5.66
CA LEU A 34 -6.74 -8.62 -6.24
C LEU A 34 -5.37 -8.43 -5.61
N TRP A 35 -4.38 -8.16 -6.45
CA TRP A 35 -3.12 -7.56 -6.03
C TRP A 35 -3.14 -6.10 -6.44
N MET A 36 -2.93 -5.20 -5.48
CA MET A 36 -3.14 -3.78 -5.73
C MET A 36 -1.99 -2.92 -5.23
N SER A 37 -1.68 -1.91 -6.04
CA SER A 37 -0.62 -0.95 -5.79
C SER A 37 -1.15 0.50 -5.79
N PRO A 38 -0.40 1.46 -5.22
CA PRO A 38 -0.73 2.87 -5.32
C PRO A 38 -0.88 3.38 -6.77
N TRP A 39 -1.58 4.49 -7.00
CA TRP A 39 -2.38 5.24 -6.02
C TRP A 39 -3.83 4.76 -6.02
N GLY A 40 -4.58 5.21 -5.01
CA GLY A 40 -6.03 5.02 -5.00
C GLY A 40 -6.88 6.25 -4.78
N TYR A 41 -6.29 7.34 -4.27
CA TYR A 41 -7.00 8.61 -4.05
C TYR A 41 -6.82 9.60 -5.22
N THR A 42 -5.98 9.27 -6.21
CA THR A 42 -5.69 10.11 -7.38
C THR A 42 -5.50 9.24 -8.63
N LEU A 43 -5.65 9.85 -9.81
CA LEU A 43 -5.41 9.21 -11.11
C LEU A 43 -3.97 9.38 -11.61
N THR A 44 -3.19 10.27 -11.00
CA THR A 44 -1.77 10.43 -11.32
C THR A 44 -1.03 9.15 -10.92
N LYS A 45 -0.07 8.68 -11.73
CA LYS A 45 0.74 7.51 -11.41
C LYS A 45 1.84 7.85 -10.38
N PRO A 46 2.26 6.90 -9.53
CA PRO A 46 3.43 7.09 -8.67
C PRO A 46 4.71 7.19 -9.51
N GLU A 47 5.73 7.86 -8.98
CA GLU A 47 7.02 8.08 -9.65
C GLU A 47 7.66 6.77 -10.14
N GLN A 48 7.62 5.72 -9.30
CA GLN A 48 8.19 4.40 -9.60
C GLN A 48 7.14 3.38 -10.08
N PHE A 49 6.08 3.84 -10.78
CA PHE A 49 4.96 2.99 -11.22
C PHE A 49 5.42 1.72 -11.95
N LYS A 50 6.36 1.83 -12.89
CA LYS A 50 6.81 0.66 -13.68
C LYS A 50 7.45 -0.42 -12.82
N LEU A 51 8.32 -0.04 -11.88
CA LEU A 51 8.97 -0.99 -10.98
C LEU A 51 7.94 -1.71 -10.10
N GLN A 52 6.93 -0.97 -9.66
CA GLN A 52 5.85 -1.49 -8.83
C GLN A 52 4.91 -2.43 -9.61
N ASP A 53 4.59 -2.10 -10.85
CA ASP A 53 3.80 -2.93 -11.78
C ASP A 53 4.55 -4.24 -12.10
N ASP A 54 5.83 -4.16 -12.48
CA ASP A 54 6.67 -5.33 -12.74
C ASP A 54 6.79 -6.26 -11.51
N GLY A 55 6.91 -5.68 -10.32
CA GLY A 55 6.97 -6.43 -9.06
C GLY A 55 5.64 -7.10 -8.71
N SER A 56 4.53 -6.40 -8.95
CA SER A 56 3.17 -6.90 -8.74
C SER A 56 2.87 -8.07 -9.68
N ALA A 57 3.33 -8.01 -10.92
CA ALA A 57 3.07 -9.04 -11.93
C ALA A 57 3.76 -10.35 -11.54
N LYS A 58 5.00 -10.25 -11.04
CA LYS A 58 5.75 -11.39 -10.52
C LYS A 58 5.08 -12.00 -9.29
N ALA A 59 4.56 -11.18 -8.38
CA ALA A 59 3.84 -11.67 -7.19
C ALA A 59 2.57 -12.44 -7.59
N VAL A 60 1.78 -11.90 -8.52
CA VAL A 60 0.57 -12.56 -9.05
C VAL A 60 0.92 -13.87 -9.76
N GLN A 61 1.97 -13.89 -10.58
CA GLN A 61 2.43 -15.11 -11.24
C GLN A 61 2.84 -16.19 -10.23
N ALA A 62 3.58 -15.81 -9.18
CA ALA A 62 3.98 -16.74 -8.12
C ALA A 62 2.78 -17.32 -7.37
N LEU A 63 1.79 -16.49 -7.01
CA LEU A 63 0.56 -16.95 -6.35
C LEU A 63 -0.21 -17.93 -7.24
N ARG A 64 -0.32 -17.64 -8.54
CA ARG A 64 -0.98 -18.52 -9.50
C ARG A 64 -0.25 -19.86 -9.66
N ALA A 65 1.08 -19.83 -9.69
CA ALA A 65 1.90 -21.03 -9.88
C ALA A 65 1.74 -22.03 -8.72
N VAL A 66 1.58 -21.55 -7.49
CA VAL A 66 1.48 -22.41 -6.31
C VAL A 66 0.04 -22.86 -6.05
N PHE A 67 -0.93 -21.95 -6.16
CA PHE A 67 -2.28 -22.19 -5.65
C PHE A 67 -3.35 -22.28 -6.74
N GLY A 68 -3.01 -22.05 -8.01
CA GLY A 68 -3.99 -22.01 -9.10
C GLY A 68 -5.01 -20.86 -8.99
N ILE A 69 -4.81 -19.93 -8.05
CA ILE A 69 -5.69 -18.77 -7.86
C ILE A 69 -5.34 -17.67 -8.87
N HIS A 70 -6.37 -17.09 -9.46
CA HIS A 70 -6.24 -16.05 -10.47
C HIS A 70 -6.33 -14.68 -9.79
N ALA A 71 -5.24 -14.25 -9.13
CA ALA A 71 -5.15 -12.87 -8.71
C ALA A 71 -5.06 -11.98 -9.96
N ARG A 72 -5.84 -10.90 -10.03
CA ARG A 72 -5.71 -9.89 -11.08
C ARG A 72 -4.97 -8.69 -10.51
N GLU A 73 -4.00 -8.18 -11.23
CA GLU A 73 -3.41 -6.88 -10.91
C GLU A 73 -4.43 -5.79 -11.19
N TRP A 74 -4.75 -5.01 -10.15
CA TRP A 74 -5.62 -3.84 -10.26
C TRP A 74 -4.96 -2.66 -9.57
N ILE A 75 -5.22 -1.48 -10.07
CA ILE A 75 -4.80 -0.25 -9.42
C ILE A 75 -5.77 0.05 -8.26
N SER A 76 -5.23 0.24 -7.04
CA SER A 76 -5.81 0.84 -5.81
C SER A 76 -6.39 -0.03 -4.66
N PRO A 77 -5.82 0.04 -3.43
CA PRO A 77 -6.56 0.21 -2.18
C PRO A 77 -6.33 1.63 -1.64
N ALA A 78 -7.22 2.56 -2.01
CA ALA A 78 -7.14 3.99 -1.72
C ALA A 78 -6.89 4.34 -0.25
N THR A 79 -7.49 3.61 0.68
CA THR A 79 -7.50 3.96 2.10
C THR A 79 -6.12 3.80 2.75
N ILE A 80 -5.45 2.68 2.47
CA ILE A 80 -4.14 2.36 3.06
C ILE A 80 -3.04 3.22 2.46
N ILE A 81 -3.12 3.44 1.15
CA ILE A 81 -2.17 4.29 0.45
C ILE A 81 -2.35 5.75 0.86
N TYR A 82 -3.59 6.24 1.04
CA TYR A 82 -3.83 7.56 1.60
C TYR A 82 -3.26 7.67 3.02
N MET A 83 -3.40 6.63 3.85
CA MET A 83 -2.76 6.61 5.16
C MET A 83 -1.24 6.70 5.03
N VAL A 84 -0.57 5.88 4.21
CA VAL A 84 0.89 5.96 4.03
C VAL A 84 1.32 7.31 3.43
N HIS A 85 0.58 7.86 2.46
CA HIS A 85 0.85 9.17 1.89
C HIS A 85 0.72 10.28 2.92
N ALA A 86 -0.36 10.29 3.70
CA ALA A 86 -0.56 11.25 4.79
C ALA A 86 0.57 11.14 5.83
N LEU A 87 1.04 9.91 6.11
CA LEU A 87 2.16 9.67 7.02
C LEU A 87 3.50 10.17 6.49
N LEU A 88 3.77 10.04 5.20
CA LEU A 88 5.02 10.52 4.61
C LEU A 88 4.99 12.03 4.36
N SER A 89 3.87 12.57 3.89
CA SER A 89 3.76 13.97 3.47
C SER A 89 3.64 14.95 4.65
N ASN A 90 3.07 14.52 5.78
CA ASN A 90 2.77 15.40 6.92
C ASN A 90 3.56 15.08 8.20
N TYR A 91 4.54 14.16 8.15
CA TYR A 91 5.42 13.91 9.30
C TYR A 91 6.16 15.20 9.68
N ASP A 92 6.05 15.61 10.95
CA ASP A 92 6.54 16.88 11.53
C ASP A 92 5.89 18.19 11.02
N LYS A 93 4.75 18.14 10.30
CA LYS A 93 4.06 19.34 9.79
C LYS A 93 2.66 19.59 10.34
N ASP A 94 2.10 18.67 11.13
CA ASP A 94 0.85 18.93 11.85
C ASP A 94 1.15 19.60 13.21
N PRO A 95 0.38 20.62 13.63
CA PRO A 95 0.56 21.31 14.91
C PRO A 95 0.32 20.39 16.12
#